data_AF-A0AAW7RW28-F1
#
_entry.id   AF-A0AAW7RW28-F1
#
_cell.length_a   1.000
_cell.length_b   1.000
_cell.length_c   1.000
_cell.angle_alpha   90.00
_cell.angle_beta   90.00
_cell.angle_gamma   90.00
#
_symmetry.space_group_name_H-M   'P 1'
#
loop_
_entity.id
_entity.type
_entity.pdbx_description
1 polymer ?
#
loop_
_entity_poly.entity_id
_entity_poly.type
_entity_poly.pdbx_seq_one_letter_code
_entity_poly.pdbx_strand_id
1 'polypeptide(L)'
;MEGAMHTPRPHHNNVRTLPARIDRRADQLQAAADDAALARDERNEAIADAITFDVLPFSTEQVAVLDAALRRGYIEDVYEVWNVCKDVLAAEIKRRVADADLAGAAPRFENVGCSQCGRGFGPGNGGFSHCADHIGLRALDD
;
A
#
# COMPACT_ATOMS: atom_id res chain seq x y z
N MET A 1 -40.76 61.96 -35.20
CA MET A 1 -39.84 62.06 -34.05
C MET A 1 -40.27 60.96 -33.11
N GLU A 2 -39.57 59.82 -33.09
CA GLU A 2 -39.66 58.80 -32.03
C GLU A 2 -38.62 57.71 -32.34
N GLY A 3 -37.48 57.79 -31.66
CA GLY A 3 -36.39 56.82 -31.77
C GLY A 3 -36.71 55.60 -30.90
N ALA A 4 -36.73 54.41 -31.51
CA ALA A 4 -36.87 53.16 -30.78
C ALA A 4 -35.61 52.93 -29.92
N MET A 5 -35.75 53.09 -28.60
CA MET A 5 -34.71 52.80 -27.62
C MET A 5 -34.52 51.28 -27.51
N HIS A 6 -33.54 50.75 -28.24
CA HIS A 6 -33.12 49.36 -28.10
C HIS A 6 -32.41 49.17 -26.76
N THR A 7 -33.07 48.49 -25.82
CA THR A 7 -32.47 48.09 -24.54
C THR A 7 -31.79 46.73 -24.71
N PRO A 8 -30.47 46.60 -24.44
CA PRO A 8 -29.80 45.31 -24.51
C PRO A 8 -30.37 44.36 -23.46
N ARG A 9 -30.69 43.13 -23.86
CA ARG A 9 -31.07 42.06 -22.91
C ARG A 9 -29.95 41.90 -21.88
N PRO A 10 -30.24 41.93 -20.57
CA PRO A 10 -29.22 41.63 -19.57
C PRO A 10 -28.79 40.18 -19.75
N HIS A 11 -27.50 39.98 -20.06
CA HIS A 11 -26.86 38.67 -19.95
C HIS A 11 -27.00 38.23 -18.50
N HIS A 12 -27.93 37.31 -18.28
CA HIS A 12 -28.12 36.61 -17.03
C HIS A 12 -26.96 35.63 -16.91
N ASN A 13 -25.79 36.16 -16.56
CA ASN A 13 -24.69 35.33 -16.11
C ASN A 13 -25.18 34.56 -14.89
N ASN A 14 -25.02 33.25 -14.97
CA ASN A 14 -25.64 32.29 -14.08
C ASN A 14 -24.89 32.30 -12.73
N VAL A 15 -25.10 33.36 -11.94
CA VAL A 15 -24.36 33.64 -10.69
C VAL A 15 -24.47 32.50 -9.68
N ARG A 16 -25.54 31.68 -9.76
CA ARG A 16 -25.76 30.49 -8.93
C ARG A 16 -25.09 29.21 -9.46
N THR A 17 -24.70 29.16 -10.74
CA THR A 17 -24.12 27.95 -11.35
C THR A 17 -22.65 27.78 -11.02
N LEU A 18 -21.93 28.87 -10.76
CA LEU A 18 -20.53 28.83 -10.31
C LEU A 18 -20.42 28.27 -8.87
N PRO A 19 -21.17 28.78 -7.87
CA PRO A 19 -21.22 28.18 -6.53
C PRO A 19 -21.59 26.69 -6.56
N ALA A 20 -22.68 26.32 -7.24
CA ALA A 20 -23.12 24.93 -7.32
C ALA A 20 -22.10 23.97 -7.98
N ARG A 21 -21.24 24.47 -8.88
CA ARG A 21 -20.14 23.69 -9.47
C ARG A 21 -18.95 23.55 -8.52
N ILE A 22 -18.68 24.58 -7.71
CA ILE A 22 -17.64 24.55 -6.67
C ILE A 22 -18.05 23.56 -5.58
N ASP A 23 -19.30 23.63 -5.13
CA ASP A 23 -19.86 22.70 -4.13
C ASP A 23 -19.77 21.26 -4.63
N ARG A 24 -20.24 20.97 -5.86
CA ARG A 24 -20.10 19.64 -6.47
C ARG A 24 -18.66 19.17 -6.57
N ARG A 25 -17.71 20.07 -6.89
CA ARG A 25 -16.29 19.71 -6.97
C ARG A 25 -15.73 19.42 -5.58
N ALA A 26 -16.13 20.17 -4.57
CA ALA A 26 -15.74 19.91 -3.19
C ALA A 26 -16.28 18.55 -2.72
N ASP A 27 -17.55 18.25 -3.01
CA ASP A 27 -18.17 16.95 -2.71
C ASP A 27 -17.43 15.79 -3.39
N GLN A 28 -17.06 15.95 -4.67
CA GLN A 28 -16.30 14.94 -5.41
C GLN A 28 -14.89 14.73 -4.84
N LEU A 29 -14.21 15.81 -4.44
CA LEU A 29 -12.89 15.71 -3.82
C LEU A 29 -12.97 15.03 -2.45
N GLN A 30 -14.02 15.32 -1.67
CA GLN A 30 -14.26 14.68 -0.39
C GLN A 30 -14.56 13.19 -0.57
N ALA A 31 -15.46 12.84 -1.49
CA ALA A 31 -15.78 11.45 -1.79
C ALA A 31 -14.53 10.66 -2.21
N ALA A 32 -13.69 11.22 -3.10
CA ALA A 32 -12.45 10.59 -3.50
C ALA A 32 -11.44 10.41 -2.36
N ALA A 33 -11.41 11.35 -1.40
CA ALA A 33 -10.57 11.24 -0.21
C ALA A 33 -11.09 10.17 0.75
N ASP A 34 -12.41 10.10 0.93
CA ASP A 34 -13.07 9.10 1.76
C ASP A 34 -12.89 7.69 1.17
N ASP A 35 -13.06 7.52 -0.15
CA ASP A 35 -12.83 6.27 -0.86
C ASP A 35 -11.36 5.81 -0.72
N ALA A 36 -10.40 6.74 -0.84
CA ALA A 36 -8.99 6.43 -0.65
C ALA A 36 -8.66 6.03 0.80
N ALA A 37 -9.32 6.65 1.78
CA ALA A 37 -9.18 6.28 3.18
C ALA A 37 -9.74 4.88 3.45
N LEU A 38 -10.92 4.57 2.90
CA LEU A 38 -11.55 3.26 3.00
C LEU A 38 -10.66 2.16 2.39
N ALA A 39 -10.16 2.36 1.17
CA ALA A 39 -9.28 1.40 0.50
C ALA A 39 -7.98 1.15 1.27
N ARG A 40 -7.43 2.19 1.93
CA ARG A 40 -6.27 2.03 2.81
C ARG A 40 -6.62 1.19 4.04
N ASP A 41 -7.76 1.44 4.64
CA ASP A 41 -8.18 0.76 5.87
C ASP A 41 -8.52 -0.71 5.57
N GLU A 42 -9.21 -1.01 4.45
CA GLU A 42 -9.45 -2.37 3.95
C GLU A 42 -8.14 -3.14 3.71
N ARG A 43 -7.15 -2.49 3.07
CA ARG A 43 -5.82 -3.11 2.88
C ARG A 43 -5.13 -3.38 4.21
N ASN A 44 -5.19 -2.44 5.15
CA ASN A 44 -4.58 -2.60 6.47
C ASN A 44 -5.25 -3.74 7.25
N GLU A 45 -6.57 -3.89 7.14
CA GLU A 45 -7.32 -5.00 7.73
C GLU A 45 -6.89 -6.34 7.12
N ALA A 46 -6.81 -6.43 5.78
CA ALA A 46 -6.33 -7.63 5.10
C ALA A 46 -4.88 -8.01 5.51
N ILE A 47 -4.00 -7.02 5.69
CA ILE A 47 -2.64 -7.24 6.19
C ILE A 47 -2.67 -7.75 7.64
N ALA A 48 -3.53 -7.19 8.49
CA ALA A 48 -3.64 -7.61 9.88
C ALA A 48 -4.13 -9.05 10.00
N ASP A 49 -5.11 -9.46 9.19
CA ASP A 49 -5.62 -10.83 9.14
C ASP A 49 -4.59 -11.84 8.62
N ALA A 50 -3.74 -11.43 7.67
CA ALA A 50 -2.73 -12.30 7.07
C ALA A 50 -1.50 -12.55 7.97
N ILE A 51 -1.20 -11.65 8.92
CA ILE A 51 -0.02 -11.75 9.77
C ILE A 51 -0.37 -12.40 11.11
N THR A 52 0.09 -13.64 11.31
CA THR A 52 0.02 -14.30 12.62
C THR A 52 1.37 -14.26 13.33
N PHE A 53 1.37 -14.28 14.66
CA PHE A 53 2.57 -14.33 15.51
C PHE A 53 2.59 -15.58 16.40
N ASP A 54 2.15 -16.72 15.88
CA ASP A 54 2.04 -17.97 16.64
C ASP A 54 3.40 -18.47 17.17
N VAL A 55 4.49 -18.06 16.52
CA VAL A 55 5.86 -18.29 16.97
C VAL A 55 6.61 -16.96 16.94
N LEU A 56 7.09 -16.53 18.10
CA LEU A 56 7.97 -15.37 18.22
C LEU A 56 9.31 -15.64 17.52
N PRO A 57 9.91 -14.64 16.86
CA PRO A 57 11.15 -14.80 16.09
C PRO A 57 12.39 -14.85 17.01
N PHE A 58 12.27 -15.44 18.19
CA PHE A 58 13.39 -15.62 19.11
C PHE A 58 13.83 -17.08 19.10
N SER A 59 15.13 -17.32 18.95
CA SER A 59 15.67 -18.67 19.09
C SER A 59 15.53 -19.14 20.55
N THR A 60 15.53 -20.44 20.75
CA THR A 60 15.52 -21.05 22.09
C THR A 60 16.70 -20.55 22.93
N GLU A 61 17.87 -20.33 22.34
CA GLU A 61 19.01 -19.72 23.04
C GLU A 61 18.73 -18.27 23.47
N GLN A 62 18.12 -17.44 22.61
CA GLN A 62 17.81 -16.04 22.95
C GLN A 62 16.83 -15.96 24.13
N VAL A 63 15.82 -16.84 24.15
CA VAL A 63 14.86 -16.93 25.25
C VAL A 63 15.54 -17.39 26.55
N ALA A 64 16.47 -18.36 26.48
CA ALA A 64 17.20 -18.85 27.64
C ALA A 64 18.15 -17.80 28.24
N VAL A 65 18.81 -16.99 27.41
CA VAL A 65 19.64 -15.86 27.87
C VAL A 65 18.79 -14.83 28.61
N LEU A 66 17.61 -14.51 28.08
CA LEU A 66 16.66 -13.58 28.70
C LEU A 66 16.17 -14.09 30.07
N ASP A 67 15.75 -15.36 30.14
CA ASP A 67 15.32 -16.00 31.39
C ASP A 67 16.44 -16.05 32.44
N ALA A 68 17.68 -16.35 32.02
CA ALA A 68 18.84 -16.36 32.91
C ALA A 68 19.20 -14.96 33.44
N ALA A 69 19.09 -13.92 32.61
CA ALA A 69 19.31 -12.53 33.02
C ALA A 69 18.24 -12.06 34.03
N LEU A 70 16.96 -12.36 33.75
CA LEU A 70 15.84 -12.05 34.65
C LEU A 70 15.98 -12.73 36.02
N ARG A 71 16.39 -14.01 36.05
CA ARG A 71 16.61 -14.74 37.32
C ARG A 71 17.76 -14.18 38.16
N ARG A 72 18.73 -13.52 37.53
CA ARG A 72 19.88 -12.91 38.22
C ARG A 72 19.59 -11.49 38.72
N GLY A 73 18.52 -10.85 38.24
CA GLY A 73 18.06 -9.55 38.76
C GLY A 73 18.88 -8.33 38.30
N TYR A 74 19.66 -8.44 37.22
CA TYR A 74 20.39 -7.30 36.64
C TYR A 74 19.43 -6.41 35.85
N ILE A 75 18.85 -5.40 36.51
CA ILE A 75 17.87 -4.49 35.89
C ILE A 75 18.54 -3.61 34.83
N GLU A 76 19.84 -3.30 34.96
CA GLU A 76 20.59 -2.54 33.94
C GLU A 76 20.65 -3.29 32.60
N ASP A 77 20.92 -4.60 32.61
CA ASP A 77 21.04 -5.43 31.41
C ASP A 77 19.68 -5.79 30.80
N VAL A 78 18.62 -5.85 31.62
CA VAL A 78 17.26 -6.18 31.17
C VAL A 78 16.75 -5.19 30.14
N TYR A 79 17.03 -3.88 30.28
CA TYR A 79 16.60 -2.89 29.29
C TYR A 79 17.37 -3.02 27.97
N GLU A 80 18.67 -3.32 28.01
CA GLU A 80 19.47 -3.53 26.81
C GLU A 80 18.98 -4.75 26.03
N VAL A 81 18.83 -5.88 26.72
CA VAL A 81 18.31 -7.13 26.15
C VAL A 81 16.87 -6.96 25.64
N TRP A 82 16.01 -6.28 26.40
CA TRP A 82 14.64 -5.97 26.00
C TRP A 82 14.58 -5.10 24.74
N ASN A 83 15.44 -4.09 24.64
CA ASN A 83 15.48 -3.21 23.47
C ASN A 83 15.97 -3.97 22.23
N VAL A 84 17.00 -4.82 22.36
CA VAL A 84 17.42 -5.70 21.25
C VAL A 84 16.28 -6.62 20.81
N CYS A 85 15.56 -7.24 21.74
CA CYS A 85 14.40 -8.07 21.41
C CYS A 85 13.28 -7.27 20.72
N LYS A 86 12.99 -6.05 21.18
CA LYS A 86 12.04 -5.15 20.53
C LYS A 86 12.46 -4.80 19.11
N ASP A 87 13.74 -4.52 18.88
CA ASP A 87 14.25 -4.14 17.57
C ASP A 87 14.16 -5.32 16.58
N VAL A 88 14.49 -6.53 17.04
CA VAL A 88 14.31 -7.76 16.26
C VAL A 88 12.84 -7.99 15.91
N LEU A 89 11.95 -7.89 16.89
CA LEU A 89 10.51 -8.05 16.67
C LEU A 89 9.95 -6.97 15.73
N ALA A 90 10.39 -5.71 15.88
CA ALA A 90 9.98 -4.62 15.01
C ALA A 90 10.47 -4.82 13.57
N ALA A 91 11.68 -5.33 13.37
CA ALA A 91 12.18 -5.68 12.05
C ALA A 91 11.36 -6.81 11.40
N GLU A 92 11.02 -7.84 12.19
CA GLU A 92 10.19 -8.95 11.72
C GLU A 92 8.77 -8.52 11.36
N ILE A 93 8.13 -7.68 12.19
CA ILE A 93 6.82 -7.10 11.88
C ILE A 93 6.88 -6.35 10.55
N LYS A 94 7.88 -5.47 10.36
CA LYS A 94 8.06 -4.72 9.11
C LYS A 94 8.20 -5.64 7.90
N ARG A 95 8.95 -6.73 8.05
CA ARG A 95 9.14 -7.72 6.99
C ARG A 95 7.83 -8.42 6.64
N ARG A 96 7.09 -8.94 7.63
CA ARG A 96 5.81 -9.62 7.40
C ARG A 96 4.74 -8.69 6.81
N VAL A 97 4.71 -7.43 7.25
CA VAL A 97 3.85 -6.40 6.66
C VAL A 97 4.21 -6.16 5.20
N ALA A 98 5.49 -6.01 4.88
CA ALA A 98 5.92 -5.82 3.49
C ALA A 98 5.58 -7.04 2.62
N ASP A 99 5.80 -8.26 3.12
CA ASP A 99 5.50 -9.49 2.40
C ASP A 99 3.99 -9.65 2.16
N ALA A 100 3.16 -9.35 3.15
CA ALA A 100 1.69 -9.39 3.04
C ALA A 100 1.15 -8.31 2.09
N ASP A 101 1.69 -7.08 2.16
CA ASP A 101 1.33 -5.98 1.25
C ASP A 101 1.69 -6.32 -0.20
N LEU A 102 2.86 -6.94 -0.44
CA LEU A 102 3.26 -7.43 -1.75
C LEU A 102 2.37 -8.58 -2.27
N ALA A 103 1.96 -9.49 -1.38
CA ALA A 103 1.09 -10.61 -1.75
C ALA A 103 -0.34 -10.17 -2.07
N GLY A 104 -0.85 -9.14 -1.39
CA GLY A 104 -2.17 -8.56 -1.63
C GLY A 104 -2.24 -7.57 -2.79
N ALA A 105 -1.09 -7.08 -3.28
CA ALA A 105 -1.04 -6.13 -4.38
C ALA A 105 -1.45 -6.78 -5.71
N ALA A 106 -2.41 -6.16 -6.41
CA ALA A 106 -2.73 -6.54 -7.78
C ALA A 106 -1.48 -6.40 -8.67
N PRO A 107 -1.25 -7.32 -9.62
CA PRO A 107 -0.14 -7.22 -10.55
C PRO A 107 -0.14 -5.88 -11.29
N ARG A 108 1.03 -5.24 -11.39
CA ARG A 108 1.18 -3.94 -12.08
C ARG A 108 0.89 -4.02 -13.58
N PHE A 109 1.15 -5.18 -14.18
CA PHE A 109 0.97 -5.41 -15.61
C PHE A 109 0.12 -6.66 -15.81
N GLU A 110 -0.83 -6.59 -16.74
CA GLU A 110 -1.68 -7.73 -17.12
C GLU A 110 -0.88 -8.86 -17.78
N ASN A 111 0.22 -8.53 -18.45
CA ASN A 111 1.16 -9.49 -19.00
C ASN A 111 2.60 -8.93 -18.89
N VAL A 112 3.51 -9.72 -18.35
CA VAL A 112 4.95 -9.44 -18.36
C VAL A 112 5.65 -10.37 -19.34
N GLY A 113 6.65 -9.83 -20.05
CA GLY A 113 7.37 -10.58 -21.08
C GLY A 113 8.88 -10.48 -20.95
N CYS A 114 9.58 -11.32 -21.67
CA CYS A 114 11.03 -11.23 -21.84
C CYS A 114 11.37 -10.41 -23.08
N SER A 115 12.14 -9.33 -22.93
CA SER A 115 12.57 -8.52 -24.08
C SER A 115 13.58 -9.23 -25.00
N GLN A 116 14.31 -10.23 -24.48
CA GLN A 116 15.29 -11.00 -25.25
C GLN A 116 14.63 -12.09 -26.13
N CYS A 117 13.65 -12.84 -25.61
CA CYS A 117 13.01 -13.93 -26.36
C CYS A 117 11.55 -13.68 -26.77
N GLY A 118 10.94 -12.59 -26.31
CA GLY A 118 9.58 -12.18 -26.67
C GLY A 118 8.46 -12.98 -26.00
N ARG A 119 8.77 -13.95 -25.12
CA ARG A 119 7.76 -14.78 -24.45
C ARG A 119 6.98 -14.01 -23.39
N GLY A 120 5.68 -14.25 -23.29
CA GLY A 120 4.80 -13.74 -22.24
C GLY A 120 4.66 -14.72 -21.08
N PHE A 121 4.45 -14.20 -19.88
CA PHE A 121 4.37 -14.98 -18.63
C PHE A 121 3.11 -14.69 -17.81
N GLY A 122 2.19 -13.87 -18.33
CA GLY A 122 0.97 -13.48 -17.64
C GLY A 122 1.18 -12.33 -16.65
N PRO A 123 0.20 -12.06 -15.76
CA PRO A 123 0.23 -10.90 -14.89
C PRO A 123 1.47 -10.87 -13.99
N GLY A 124 2.09 -9.70 -13.85
CA GLY A 124 3.29 -9.57 -13.04
C GLY A 124 3.67 -8.14 -12.71
N ASN A 125 4.72 -8.00 -11.91
CA ASN A 125 5.21 -6.71 -11.41
C ASN A 125 6.47 -6.19 -12.13
N GLY A 126 7.02 -6.97 -13.07
CA GLY A 126 8.17 -6.60 -13.88
C GLY A 126 8.44 -7.61 -15.01
N GLY A 127 8.95 -7.12 -16.14
CA GLY A 127 9.40 -7.95 -17.26
C GLY A 127 10.84 -8.45 -17.08
N PHE A 128 11.24 -9.36 -17.95
CA PHE A 128 12.56 -9.98 -17.92
C PHE A 128 13.46 -9.36 -18.99
N SER A 129 14.70 -9.02 -18.62
CA SER A 129 15.65 -8.44 -19.58
C SER A 129 16.42 -9.52 -20.33
N HIS A 130 16.72 -10.63 -19.66
CA HIS A 130 17.44 -11.77 -20.23
C HIS A 130 16.68 -13.07 -20.05
N CYS A 131 16.93 -14.04 -20.92
CA CYS A 131 16.34 -15.38 -20.81
C CYS A 131 16.71 -16.09 -19.50
N ALA A 132 17.85 -15.73 -18.92
CA ALA A 132 18.29 -16.25 -17.63
C ALA A 132 17.39 -15.80 -16.47
N ASP A 133 16.77 -14.62 -16.60
CA ASP A 133 15.97 -14.01 -15.53
C ASP A 133 14.63 -14.72 -15.33
N HIS A 134 14.20 -15.56 -16.29
CA HIS A 134 12.96 -16.32 -16.22
C HIS A 134 13.15 -17.84 -16.35
N ILE A 135 14.36 -18.34 -16.06
CA ILE A 135 14.61 -19.78 -16.03
C ILE A 135 13.71 -20.43 -14.98
N GLY A 136 12.94 -21.44 -15.40
CA GLY A 136 11.99 -22.16 -14.53
C GLY A 136 10.57 -21.59 -14.55
N LEU A 137 10.35 -20.42 -15.14
CA LEU A 137 9.00 -19.91 -15.41
C LEU A 137 8.49 -20.48 -16.74
N ARG A 138 7.23 -20.94 -16.74
CA ARG A 138 6.54 -21.37 -17.95
C ARG A 138 5.97 -20.14 -18.64
N ALA A 139 6.36 -19.95 -19.90
CA ALA A 139 5.68 -18.99 -20.76
C ALA A 139 4.23 -19.43 -20.95
N LEU A 140 3.34 -18.45 -21.04
CA LEU A 140 1.98 -18.68 -21.49
C LEU A 140 2.03 -18.61 -23.01
N ASP A 141 1.76 -19.73 -23.68
CA ASP A 141 1.54 -19.76 -25.12
C ASP A 141 0.07 -19.33 -25.33
N ASP A 142 -0.15 -18.23 -26.04
CA ASP A 142 -1.49 -17.81 -26.50
C ASP A 142 -2.05 -18.79 -27.54
#